data_AF-A0A9D2HYV0-F1
#
_entry.id   AF-A0A9D2HYV0-F1
#
_cell.length_a   1.000
_cell.length_b   1.000
_cell.length_c   1.000
_cell.angle_alpha   90.00
_cell.angle_beta   90.00
_cell.angle_gamma   90.00
#
_symmetry.space_group_name_H-M   'P 1'
#
loop_
_entity.id
_entity.type
_entity.pdbx_description
1 polymer ?
#
loop_
_entity_poly.entity_id
_entity_poly.type
_entity_poly.pdbx_seq_one_letter_code
_entity_poly.pdbx_strand_id
1 'polypeptide(L)' 'MMQTVTNIWRFYRDGFRAMTWGRVLWLIILLKLFIIFVVLKLFFFPDFIGERAGQLEEDEFVSRELIERGIPAP' A
#
# COMPACT_ATOMS: atom_id res chain seq x y z
N MET A 1 5.51 -27.93 24.96
CA MET A 1 5.27 -27.30 23.65
C MET A 1 5.84 -25.88 23.56
N MET A 2 5.73 -25.02 24.59
CA MET A 2 6.32 -23.66 24.58
C MET A 2 7.85 -23.60 24.38
N GLN A 3 8.60 -24.58 24.88
CA GLN A 3 10.08 -24.55 24.84
C GLN A 3 10.66 -24.62 23.42
N THR A 4 10.00 -25.35 22.52
CA THR A 4 10.44 -25.50 21.12
C THR A 4 10.31 -24.17 20.37
N VAL A 5 9.20 -23.45 20.57
CA VAL A 5 8.96 -22.13 19.97
C VAL A 5 10.00 -21.12 20.45
N THR A 6 10.33 -21.14 21.74
CA THR A 6 11.36 -20.26 22.31
C THR A 6 12.75 -20.55 21.72
N ASN A 7 13.09 -21.82 21.51
CA ASN A 7 14.38 -22.20 20.91
C ASN A 7 14.45 -21.85 19.42
N ILE A 8 13.37 -22.01 18.67
CA ILE A 8 13.27 -21.60 17.26
C ILE A 8 13.43 -20.08 17.14
N TRP A 9 12.77 -19.32 18.01
CA TRP A 9 12.89 -17.86 18.04
C TRP A 9 14.31 -17.40 18.39
N ARG A 10 14.95 -18.04 19.38
CA ARG A 10 16.35 -17.76 19.74
C ARG A 10 17.30 -18.09 18.59
N PHE A 11 17.15 -19.25 17.95
CA PHE A 11 17.98 -19.63 16.80
C PHE A 11 17.82 -18.66 15.62
N TYR A 12 16.58 -18.24 15.31
CA TYR A 12 16.33 -17.26 14.26
C TYR A 12 16.94 -15.89 14.62
N ARG A 13 16.75 -15.43 15.85
CA ARG A 13 17.33 -14.18 16.36
C ARG A 13 18.87 -14.21 16.39
N ASP A 14 19.45 -15.33 16.83
CA ASP A 14 20.89 -15.51 16.96
C ASP A 14 21.55 -15.70 15.60
N GLY A 15 20.96 -16.48 14.69
CA GLY A 15 21.41 -16.60 13.31
C GLY A 15 21.34 -15.27 12.56
N PHE A 16 20.28 -14.50 12.80
CA PHE A 16 20.11 -13.16 12.25
C PHE A 16 21.13 -12.15 12.81
N ARG A 17 21.46 -12.25 14.11
CA ARG A 17 22.41 -11.36 14.80
C ARG A 17 23.88 -11.71 14.54
N ALA A 18 24.21 -13.00 14.38
CA ALA A 18 25.55 -13.51 14.15
C ALA A 18 26.05 -13.28 12.71
N MET A 19 25.15 -13.02 11.76
CA MET A 19 25.53 -12.65 10.40
C MET A 19 25.78 -11.15 10.30
N THR A 20 27.06 -10.75 10.34
CA THR A 20 27.49 -9.38 10.00
C THR A 20 26.95 -8.92 8.65
N TRP A 21 26.96 -9.81 7.65
CA TRP A 21 26.37 -9.58 6.32
C TRP A 21 24.83 -9.66 6.30
N GLY A 22 24.25 -10.48 7.17
CA GLY A 22 22.79 -10.67 7.25
C GLY A 22 22.07 -9.45 7.80
N ARG A 23 22.68 -8.75 8.77
CA ARG A 23 22.15 -7.47 9.27
C ARG A 23 22.10 -6.41 8.17
N VAL A 24 23.16 -6.32 7.36
CA VAL A 24 23.23 -5.40 6.21
C VAL A 24 22.19 -5.81 5.16
N LEU A 25 22.09 -7.09 4.84
CA LEU A 25 21.12 -7.61 3.87
C LEU A 25 19.67 -7.31 4.28
N TRP A 26 19.34 -7.49 5.56
CA TRP A 26 17.99 -7.22 6.05
C TRP A 26 17.67 -5.74 6.10
N LEU A 27 18.66 -4.90 6.42
CA LEU A 27 18.55 -3.45 6.30
C LEU A 27 18.29 -3.06 4.83
N ILE A 28 18.99 -3.68 3.88
CA ILE A 28 18.74 -3.48 2.44
C ILE A 28 17.32 -3.92 2.07
N ILE A 29 16.84 -5.08 2.55
CA ILE A 29 15.48 -5.56 2.28
C ILE A 29 14.45 -4.57 2.84
N LEU A 30 14.59 -4.15 4.10
CA LEU A 30 13.71 -3.15 4.71
C LEU A 30 13.72 -1.83 3.93
N LEU A 31 14.91 -1.35 3.56
CA LEU A 31 15.06 -0.13 2.78
C LEU A 31 14.38 -0.26 1.42
N LYS A 32 14.58 -1.38 0.73
CA LYS A 32 13.98 -1.65 -0.57
C LYS A 32 12.46 -1.72 -0.47
N LEU A 33 11.94 -2.39 0.56
CA LEU A 33 10.50 -2.43 0.85
C LEU A 33 9.94 -1.04 1.14
N PHE A 34 10.66 -0.23 1.92
CA PHE A 34 10.27 1.16 2.20
C PHE A 34 10.26 2.02 0.94
N ILE A 35 11.30 1.95 0.11
CA ILE A 35 11.38 2.68 -1.15
C ILE A 35 10.27 2.25 -2.10
N ILE A 36 10.03 0.94 -2.26
CA ILE A 36 8.94 0.42 -3.09
C ILE A 36 7.59 0.90 -2.56
N PHE A 37 7.37 0.86 -1.25
CA PHE A 37 6.14 1.36 -0.64
C PHE A 37 5.93 2.85 -0.89
N VAL A 38 6.98 3.67 -0.72
CA VAL A 38 6.92 5.12 -0.97
C VAL A 38 6.71 5.43 -2.44
N VAL A 39 7.41 4.76 -3.36
CA VAL A 39 7.23 4.96 -4.81
C VAL A 39 5.85 4.50 -5.24
N LEU A 40 5.40 3.32 -4.83
CA LEU A 40 4.03 2.87 -5.10
C LEU A 40 3.02 3.83 -4.48
N LYS A 41 3.22 4.31 -3.26
CA LYS A 41 2.33 5.29 -2.63
C LYS A 41 2.31 6.61 -3.40
N LEU A 42 3.46 7.13 -3.81
CA LEU A 42 3.58 8.42 -4.51
C LEU A 42 3.22 8.35 -5.98
N PHE A 43 3.30 7.18 -6.63
CA PHE A 43 2.95 6.97 -8.04
C PHE A 43 1.54 6.41 -8.23
N PHE A 44 1.08 5.53 -7.34
CA PHE A 44 -0.31 5.03 -7.33
C PHE A 44 -1.24 5.85 -6.42
N PHE A 45 -0.81 6.91 -5.74
CA PHE A 45 -1.72 7.84 -5.05
C PHE A 45 -1.53 9.36 -5.30
N PRO A 46 -0.80 9.85 -6.32
CA PRO A 46 -0.77 11.28 -6.62
C PRO A 46 -2.07 11.71 -7.32
N ASP A 47 -2.56 10.93 -8.28
CA ASP A 47 -3.78 11.21 -9.03
C ASP A 47 -5.04 10.69 -8.31
N PHE A 48 -4.97 9.64 -7.49
CA PHE A 48 -6.17 9.11 -6.81
C PHE A 48 -6.83 10.06 -5.80
N ILE A 49 -6.15 11.13 -5.35
CA ILE A 49 -6.72 12.12 -4.41
C ILE A 49 -7.07 13.43 -5.12
N GLY A 50 -6.23 13.89 -6.05
CA GLY A 50 -6.51 15.12 -6.82
C GLY A 50 -7.56 14.90 -7.92
N GLU A 51 -7.46 13.80 -8.66
CA GLU A 51 -8.36 13.47 -9.76
C GLU A 51 -9.76 13.12 -9.25
N ARG A 52 -9.87 12.42 -8.12
CA ARG A 52 -11.17 12.13 -7.49
C ARG A 52 -11.85 13.37 -6.88
N ALA A 53 -11.09 14.35 -6.40
CA ALA A 53 -11.69 15.58 -5.86
C ALA A 53 -12.36 16.43 -6.94
N GLY A 54 -11.82 16.46 -8.17
CA GLY A 54 -12.45 17.12 -9.31
C GLY A 54 -13.50 16.24 -10.01
N GLN A 55 -13.24 14.94 -10.18
CA GLN A 55 -14.15 14.00 -10.82
C GLN A 55 -15.46 13.80 -10.04
N LEU A 56 -15.47 13.93 -8.71
CA LEU A 56 -16.71 13.81 -7.93
C LEU A 56 -17.76 14.87 -8.32
N GLU A 57 -17.33 16.09 -8.64
CA GLU A 57 -18.21 17.19 -9.02
C GLU A 57 -18.76 16.98 -10.45
N GLU A 58 -17.90 16.53 -11.36
CA GLU A 58 -18.28 16.22 -12.75
C GLU A 58 -19.17 14.96 -12.86
N ASP A 59 -18.88 13.92 -12.07
CA ASP A 59 -19.65 12.67 -12.06
C ASP A 59 -21.06 12.88 -11.49
N GLU A 60 -21.20 13.73 -10.46
CA GLU A 60 -22.52 14.11 -9.94
C GLU A 60 -23.31 14.94 -10.95
N PHE A 61 -22.64 15.84 -11.68
CA PHE A 61 -23.27 16.64 -12.73
C PHE A 61 -23.76 15.77 -13.92
N VAL A 62 -22.91 14.87 -14.43
CA VAL A 62 -23.27 13.96 -15.53
C VAL A 62 -24.36 12.98 -15.10
N SER A 63 -24.29 12.46 -13.87
CA SER A 63 -25.33 11.58 -13.32
C SER A 63 -26.69 12.26 -13.25
N ARG A 64 -26.74 13.54 -12.83
CA ARG A 64 -27.98 14.33 -12.81
C ARG A 64 -28.52 14.56 -14.23
N GLU A 65 -27.66 14.91 -15.17
CA GLU A 65 -28.06 15.15 -16.56
C GLU A 65 -28.60 13.88 -17.24
N LEU A 66 -28.02 12.72 -16.94
CA LEU A 66 -28.49 11.42 -17.45
C LEU A 66 -29.83 11.01 -16.83
N ILE A 67 -30.09 11.32 -15.56
CA ILE A 67 -31.40 11.10 -14.92
C ILE A 67 -32.45 12.03 -15.53
N GLU A 68 -32.11 13.31 -15.75
CA GLU A 68 -33.02 14.32 -16.29
C GLU A 68 -33.36 14.07 -17.77
N ARG A 69 -32.40 13.64 -18.58
CA ARG A 69 -32.63 13.28 -20.00
C ARG A 69 -33.13 11.85 -20.21
N GLY A 70 -32.80 10.95 -19.29
CA GLY A 70 -33.15 9.53 -19.36
C GLY A 70 -34.58 9.21 -18.96
N ILE A 71 -35.30 10.17 -18.37
CA ILE A 71 -36.76 10.10 -18.18
C ILE A 71 -37.42 10.83 -19.36
N PRO A 72 -37.87 10.10 -20.40
CA PRO A 72 -38.71 10.70 -21.43
C PRO A 72 -40.00 11.20 -20.76
N ALA A 73 -40.29 12.50 -20.94
CA ALA A 73 -41.54 13.09 -20.48
C ALA A 73 -42.75 12.28 -21.02
N PRO A 74 -43.79 12.04 -20.19
CA PRO A 74 -45.03 11.40 -20.65
C PRO A 74 -45.79 12.23 -21.70
#